data_AF-A0A316TR39-F1
#
_entry.id   AF-A0A316TR39-F1
#
_cell.length_a   1.000
_cell.length_b   1.000
_cell.length_c   1.000
_cell.angle_alpha   90.00
_cell.angle_beta   90.00
_cell.angle_gamma   90.00
#
_symmetry.space_group_name_H-M   'P 1'
#
loop_
_entity.id
_entity.type
_entity.pdbx_description
1 polymer ?
#
loop_
_entity_poly.entity_id
_entity_poly.type
_entity_poly.pdbx_seq_one_letter_code
_entity_poly.pdbx_strand_id
1 'polypeptide(L)'
;MIKIKHPLSGVGVCIALVYLIPQLSTLGTDHLFARFSHLGPHSAFLWPIIHHSLQLVLTLLCAFFLSIGFRELGFNMKKREKSVALLKSFLAYFSGFIIFGHLILIWISPAPEWTSPLTAANIAGELAFKALLSGTAEEPLFRGLVMVILYQAIPGSRSYSGLEISHAGAAATLLFTVAHIGLVPFTLQISWISPVQLIQAFVLGIFYAIAFDQTKSLFTPILAHNFANFFLTAIGMVWSFYG
;
A
#
# COMPACT_ATOMS: atom_id res chain seq x y z
N MET A 1 -12.65 7.35 -21.78
CA MET A 1 -11.66 8.11 -21.00
C MET A 1 -12.20 9.51 -20.70
N ILE A 2 -12.50 9.82 -19.44
CA ILE A 2 -12.92 11.17 -19.04
C ILE A 2 -11.76 12.12 -19.32
N LYS A 3 -11.93 13.08 -20.24
CA LYS A 3 -10.95 14.14 -20.47
C LYS A 3 -10.98 15.09 -19.28
N ILE A 4 -9.94 15.05 -18.45
CA ILE A 4 -9.75 16.00 -17.36
C ILE A 4 -9.47 17.37 -18.00
N LYS A 5 -10.46 18.27 -17.97
CA LYS A 5 -10.38 19.58 -18.63
C LYS A 5 -9.38 20.53 -17.96
N HIS A 6 -9.09 20.35 -16.66
CA HIS A 6 -8.13 21.17 -15.93
C HIS A 6 -7.20 20.34 -15.02
N PRO A 7 -5.88 20.62 -15.00
CA PRO A 7 -4.91 19.88 -14.20
C PRO A 7 -5.21 19.91 -12.69
N LEU A 8 -5.65 21.06 -12.17
CA LEU A 8 -6.07 21.23 -10.77
C LEU A 8 -7.26 20.34 -10.39
N SER A 9 -8.19 20.09 -11.32
CA SER A 9 -9.33 19.21 -11.07
C SER A 9 -8.91 17.74 -10.92
N GLY A 10 -7.89 17.29 -11.66
CA GLY A 10 -7.38 15.92 -11.56
C GLY A 10 -6.64 15.66 -10.25
N VAL A 11 -5.81 16.60 -9.80
CA VAL A 11 -5.12 16.49 -8.50
C VAL A 11 -6.12 16.50 -7.34
N GLY A 12 -7.11 17.39 -7.37
CA GLY A 12 -8.18 17.44 -6.37
C GLY A 12 -8.98 16.14 -6.29
N VAL A 13 -9.32 15.54 -7.44
CA VAL A 13 -9.98 14.23 -7.51
C VAL A 13 -9.11 13.14 -6.86
N CYS A 14 -7.80 13.11 -7.14
CA CYS A 14 -6.91 12.12 -6.52
C CYS A 14 -6.83 12.25 -5.00
N ILE A 15 -6.73 13.49 -4.47
CA ILE A 15 -6.75 13.74 -3.03
C ILE A 15 -8.06 13.23 -2.43
N ALA A 16 -9.19 13.55 -3.06
CA ALA A 16 -10.50 13.11 -2.61
C ALA A 16 -10.62 11.58 -2.63
N LEU A 17 -10.15 10.89 -3.68
CA LEU A 17 -10.19 9.43 -3.77
C LEU A 17 -9.33 8.76 -2.69
N VAL A 18 -8.09 9.23 -2.50
CA VAL A 18 -7.17 8.69 -1.48
C VAL A 18 -7.68 8.93 -0.07
N TYR A 19 -8.42 10.01 0.18
CA TYR A 19 -9.06 10.23 1.47
C TYR A 19 -10.35 9.41 1.63
N LEU A 20 -11.29 9.50 0.68
CA LEU A 20 -12.64 8.95 0.83
C LEU A 20 -12.65 7.42 0.79
N ILE A 21 -11.87 6.78 -0.09
CA ILE A 21 -11.93 5.32 -0.25
C ILE A 21 -11.52 4.60 1.04
N PRO A 22 -10.37 4.88 1.67
CA PRO A 22 -10.01 4.26 2.95
C PRO A 22 -11.00 4.62 4.07
N GLN A 23 -11.49 5.87 4.13
CA GLN A 23 -12.44 6.29 5.18
C GLN A 23 -13.79 5.58 5.07
N LEU A 24 -14.34 5.45 3.86
CA LEU A 24 -15.55 4.66 3.62
C LEU A 24 -15.31 3.17 3.92
N SER A 25 -14.11 2.66 3.64
CA SER A 25 -13.72 1.30 3.98
C SER A 25 -13.65 1.09 5.49
N THR A 26 -13.12 2.05 6.25
CA THR A 26 -13.15 2.06 7.74
C THR A 26 -14.58 2.01 8.25
N LEU A 27 -15.45 2.92 7.82
CA LEU A 27 -16.85 2.94 8.26
C LEU A 27 -17.59 1.64 7.93
N GLY A 28 -17.43 1.15 6.70
CA GLY A 28 -18.02 -0.13 6.27
C GLY A 28 -17.49 -1.29 7.10
N THR A 29 -16.19 -1.28 7.43
CA THR A 29 -15.57 -2.30 8.27
C THR A 29 -16.11 -2.26 9.68
N ASP A 30 -16.21 -1.09 10.32
CA ASP A 30 -16.69 -0.97 11.69
C ASP A 30 -18.13 -1.50 11.82
N HIS A 31 -18.97 -1.25 10.80
CA HIS A 31 -20.33 -1.82 10.74
C HIS A 31 -20.36 -3.33 10.51
N LEU A 32 -19.49 -3.87 9.65
CA LEU A 32 -19.45 -5.30 9.33
C LEU A 32 -18.73 -6.12 10.41
N PHE A 33 -17.70 -5.56 11.03
CA PHE A 33 -16.86 -6.23 12.02
C PHE A 33 -17.69 -6.69 13.21
N ALA A 34 -18.66 -5.90 13.65
CA ALA A 34 -19.61 -6.29 14.69
C ALA A 34 -20.37 -7.59 14.36
N ARG A 35 -20.59 -7.91 13.08
CA ARG A 35 -21.27 -9.14 12.62
C ARG A 35 -20.32 -10.34 12.52
N PHE A 36 -19.04 -10.10 12.26
CA PHE A 36 -18.04 -11.15 12.04
C PHE A 36 -17.11 -11.36 13.24
N SER A 37 -17.23 -10.55 14.29
CA SER A 37 -16.39 -10.63 15.50
C SER A 37 -16.41 -12.01 16.16
N HIS A 38 -17.49 -12.78 16.01
CA HIS A 38 -17.58 -14.16 16.48
C HIS A 38 -16.58 -15.13 15.80
N LEU A 39 -16.09 -14.81 14.60
CA LEU A 39 -15.08 -15.61 13.89
C LEU A 39 -13.66 -15.40 14.43
N GLY A 40 -13.47 -14.40 15.29
CA GLY A 40 -12.19 -14.10 15.92
C GLY A 40 -12.25 -12.83 16.75
N PRO A 41 -12.80 -12.87 17.98
CA PRO A 41 -12.98 -11.66 18.81
C PRO A 41 -11.66 -10.96 19.15
N HIS A 42 -10.56 -11.71 19.06
CA HIS A 42 -9.18 -11.26 19.29
C HIS A 42 -8.30 -11.43 18.03
N SER A 43 -8.92 -11.48 16.84
CA SER A 43 -8.19 -11.69 15.59
C SER A 43 -7.54 -10.41 15.10
N ALA A 44 -6.20 -10.40 15.06
CA ALA A 44 -5.41 -9.26 14.58
C ALA A 44 -5.74 -8.86 13.14
N PHE A 45 -6.20 -9.83 12.35
CA PHE A 45 -6.24 -9.77 10.89
C PHE A 45 -7.65 -9.56 10.31
N LEU A 46 -8.72 -9.81 11.06
CA LEU A 46 -10.07 -9.81 10.50
C LEU A 46 -10.52 -8.40 10.08
N TRP A 47 -10.32 -7.41 10.94
CA TRP A 47 -10.62 -6.02 10.60
C TRP A 47 -9.80 -5.55 9.37
N PRO A 48 -8.45 -5.74 9.33
CA PRO A 48 -7.67 -5.40 8.15
C PRO A 48 -8.14 -6.09 6.86
N ILE A 49 -8.51 -7.38 6.92
CA ILE A 49 -9.02 -8.10 5.75
C ILE A 49 -10.30 -7.45 5.19
N ILE A 50 -11.28 -7.19 6.06
CA ILE A 50 -12.55 -6.57 5.64
C ILE A 50 -12.29 -5.17 5.07
N HIS A 51 -11.49 -4.36 5.76
CA HIS A 51 -11.13 -3.01 5.32
C HIS A 51 -10.48 -3.01 3.93
N HIS A 52 -9.45 -3.81 3.73
CA HIS A 52 -8.72 -3.83 2.46
C HIS A 52 -9.55 -4.44 1.33
N SER A 53 -10.43 -5.40 1.64
CA SER A 53 -11.39 -5.91 0.66
C SER A 53 -12.37 -4.84 0.19
N LEU A 54 -12.95 -4.07 1.13
CA LEU A 54 -13.83 -2.95 0.80
C LEU A 54 -13.10 -1.87 0.01
N GLN A 55 -11.87 -1.53 0.40
CA GLN A 55 -11.04 -0.56 -0.32
C GLN A 55 -10.81 -0.99 -1.76
N LEU A 56 -10.46 -2.26 -1.99
CA LEU A 56 -10.27 -2.79 -3.33
C LEU A 56 -11.57 -2.70 -4.15
N VAL A 57 -12.70 -3.10 -3.58
CA VAL A 57 -14.01 -3.03 -4.25
C VAL A 57 -14.36 -1.59 -4.61
N LEU A 58 -14.24 -0.65 -3.67
CA LEU A 58 -14.52 0.78 -3.91
C LEU A 58 -13.59 1.36 -4.97
N THR A 59 -12.31 0.99 -4.96
CA THR A 59 -11.34 1.40 -5.98
C THR A 59 -11.77 0.92 -7.38
N LEU A 60 -12.15 -0.35 -7.51
CA LEU A 60 -12.61 -0.91 -8.78
C LEU A 60 -13.94 -0.30 -9.25
N LEU A 61 -14.86 0.00 -8.33
CA LEU A 61 -16.09 0.72 -8.64
C LEU A 61 -15.82 2.15 -9.13
N CYS A 62 -14.94 2.89 -8.45
CA CYS A 62 -14.53 4.21 -8.91
C CYS A 62 -13.89 4.15 -10.29
N ALA A 63 -13.00 3.19 -10.55
CA ALA A 63 -12.40 2.99 -11.87
C ALA A 63 -13.47 2.71 -12.94
N PHE A 64 -14.45 1.86 -12.64
CA PHE A 64 -15.58 1.56 -13.53
C PHE A 64 -16.39 2.82 -13.87
N PHE A 65 -16.80 3.61 -12.87
CA PHE A 65 -17.55 4.85 -13.11
C PHE A 65 -16.74 5.92 -13.84
N LEU A 66 -15.41 5.93 -13.68
CA LEU A 66 -14.50 6.79 -14.43
C LEU A 66 -14.15 6.24 -15.83
N SER A 67 -14.72 5.08 -16.20
CA SER A 67 -14.45 4.38 -17.46
C SER A 67 -12.95 4.10 -17.68
N ILE A 68 -12.25 3.73 -16.60
CA ILE A 68 -10.86 3.27 -16.60
C ILE A 68 -10.88 1.75 -16.59
N GLY A 69 -10.37 1.13 -17.67
CA GLY A 69 -10.42 -0.32 -17.82
C GLY A 69 -9.46 -1.07 -16.90
N PHE A 70 -9.73 -2.34 -16.60
CA PHE A 70 -8.83 -3.20 -15.80
C PHE A 70 -7.38 -3.22 -16.30
N ARG A 71 -7.17 -3.26 -17.62
CA ARG A 71 -5.82 -3.24 -18.21
C ARG A 71 -5.14 -1.88 -18.07
N GLU A 72 -5.91 -0.79 -18.02
CA GLU A 72 -5.42 0.58 -17.83
C GLU A 72 -5.01 0.82 -16.37
N LEU A 73 -5.76 0.26 -15.42
CA LEU A 73 -5.35 0.17 -14.01
C LEU A 73 -4.05 -0.61 -13.82
N GLY A 74 -3.64 -1.40 -14.82
CA GLY A 74 -2.41 -2.19 -14.76
C GLY A 74 -2.60 -3.66 -14.40
N PHE A 75 -3.83 -4.18 -14.33
CA PHE A 75 -4.09 -5.62 -14.25
C PHE A 75 -3.78 -6.30 -15.59
N ASN A 76 -2.49 -6.43 -15.88
CA ASN A 76 -1.94 -6.97 -17.10
C ASN A 76 -0.51 -7.49 -16.85
N MET A 77 0.05 -8.21 -17.82
CA MET A 77 1.43 -8.72 -17.79
C MET A 77 2.35 -8.00 -18.78
N LYS A 78 2.10 -6.71 -19.05
CA LYS A 78 2.98 -5.92 -19.94
C LYS A 78 4.40 -5.89 -19.38
N LYS A 79 5.39 -5.98 -20.27
CA LYS A 79 6.82 -5.95 -19.92
C LYS A 79 7.15 -6.93 -18.77
N ARG A 80 6.63 -8.17 -18.86
CA ARG A 80 6.76 -9.21 -17.84
C ARG A 80 8.20 -9.45 -17.41
N GLU A 81 9.14 -9.55 -18.35
CA GLU A 81 10.55 -9.77 -18.05
C GLU A 81 11.13 -8.67 -17.16
N LYS A 82 10.87 -7.40 -17.52
CA LYS A 82 11.29 -6.24 -16.72
C LYS A 82 10.59 -6.22 -15.35
N SER A 83 9.31 -6.56 -15.30
CA SER A 83 8.53 -6.67 -14.06
C SER A 83 9.15 -7.70 -13.10
N VAL A 84 9.46 -8.89 -13.62
CA VAL A 84 10.11 -9.98 -12.86
C VAL A 84 11.52 -9.58 -12.45
N ALA A 85 12.30 -8.92 -13.30
CA ALA A 85 13.64 -8.45 -12.97
C ALA A 85 13.60 -7.45 -11.80
N LEU A 86 12.73 -6.43 -11.87
CA LEU A 86 12.53 -5.45 -10.79
C LEU A 86 12.09 -6.12 -9.49
N LEU A 87 11.16 -7.08 -9.56
CA LEU A 87 10.70 -7.83 -8.40
C LEU A 87 11.85 -8.61 -7.75
N LYS A 88 12.63 -9.36 -8.53
CA LYS A 88 13.76 -10.14 -8.01
C LYS A 88 14.80 -9.24 -7.33
N SER A 89 15.16 -8.13 -7.96
CA SER A 89 16.07 -7.15 -7.36
C SER A 89 15.50 -6.61 -6.04
N PHE A 90 14.22 -6.23 -6.02
CA PHE A 90 13.56 -5.76 -4.79
C PHE A 90 13.62 -6.80 -3.68
N LEU A 91 13.21 -8.04 -3.96
CA LEU A 91 13.23 -9.12 -2.96
C LEU A 91 14.63 -9.30 -2.36
N ALA A 92 15.68 -9.31 -3.19
CA ALA A 92 17.05 -9.48 -2.72
C ALA A 92 17.53 -8.29 -1.85
N TYR A 93 17.42 -7.06 -2.37
CA TYR A 93 17.91 -5.87 -1.67
C TYR A 93 17.10 -5.55 -0.42
N PHE A 94 15.77 -5.65 -0.50
CA PHE A 94 14.89 -5.39 0.63
C PHE A 94 15.11 -6.41 1.75
N SER A 95 15.21 -7.70 1.42
CA SER A 95 15.48 -8.74 2.43
C SER A 95 16.82 -8.50 3.12
N GLY A 96 17.89 -8.24 2.35
CA GLY A 96 19.21 -7.95 2.90
C GLY A 96 19.21 -6.72 3.81
N PHE A 97 18.54 -5.64 3.38
CA PHE A 97 18.42 -4.41 4.16
C PHE A 97 17.64 -4.64 5.47
N ILE A 98 16.50 -5.33 5.42
CA ILE A 98 15.67 -5.59 6.60
C ILE A 98 16.38 -6.52 7.59
N ILE A 99 17.01 -7.59 7.10
CA ILE A 99 17.79 -8.51 7.95
C ILE A 99 18.91 -7.75 8.64
N PHE A 100 19.71 -6.99 7.88
CA PHE A 100 20.82 -6.21 8.45
C PHE A 100 20.33 -5.19 9.48
N GLY A 101 19.25 -4.47 9.18
CA GLY A 101 18.63 -3.53 10.11
C GLY A 101 18.17 -4.20 11.41
N HIS A 102 17.50 -5.36 11.32
CA HIS A 102 17.05 -6.10 12.51
C HIS A 102 18.20 -6.65 13.34
N LEU A 103 19.28 -7.13 12.69
CA LEU A 103 20.48 -7.58 13.41
C LEU A 103 21.09 -6.47 14.28
N ILE A 104 20.98 -5.20 13.86
CA ILE A 104 21.39 -4.06 14.67
C ILE A 104 20.36 -3.78 15.76
N LEU A 105 19.08 -3.69 15.39
CA LEU A 105 17.98 -3.30 16.29
C LEU A 105 17.83 -4.22 17.51
N ILE A 106 18.09 -5.52 17.35
CA ILE A 106 18.05 -6.50 18.46
C ILE A 106 18.98 -6.10 19.63
N TRP A 107 20.07 -5.37 19.37
CA TRP A 107 21.01 -4.95 20.41
C TRP A 107 20.71 -3.59 21.04
N ILE A 108 19.88 -2.77 20.40
CA ILE A 108 19.72 -1.35 20.76
C ILE A 108 18.28 -0.95 21.04
N SER A 109 17.33 -1.87 20.91
CA SER A 109 15.90 -1.61 21.11
C SER A 109 15.21 -2.83 21.70
N PRO A 110 14.12 -2.65 22.46
CA PRO A 110 13.29 -3.77 22.88
C PRO A 110 12.59 -4.39 21.66
N ALA A 111 12.17 -5.65 21.80
CA ALA A 111 11.32 -6.30 20.81
C ALA A 111 10.01 -5.52 20.61
N PRO A 112 9.42 -5.55 19.40
CA PRO A 112 8.18 -4.84 19.13
C PRO A 112 7.03 -5.40 19.98
N GLU A 113 6.19 -4.50 20.49
CA GLU A 113 4.95 -4.85 21.17
C GLU A 113 3.83 -5.11 20.15
N TRP A 114 3.04 -6.15 20.40
CA TRP A 114 1.92 -6.54 19.54
C TRP A 114 0.59 -6.28 20.24
N THR A 115 -0.32 -5.60 19.54
CA THR A 115 -1.66 -5.28 20.07
C THR A 115 -2.56 -6.50 20.23
N SER A 116 -2.26 -7.57 19.51
CA SER A 116 -2.98 -8.85 19.58
C SER A 116 -2.05 -9.95 20.10
N PRO A 117 -2.57 -10.91 20.89
CA PRO A 117 -1.76 -12.03 21.36
C PRO A 117 -1.16 -12.83 20.19
N LEU A 118 0.12 -13.21 20.30
CA LEU A 118 0.87 -14.01 19.32
C LEU A 118 0.46 -15.49 19.34
N THR A 119 -0.83 -15.77 19.14
CA THR A 119 -1.36 -17.13 18.94
C THR A 119 -1.08 -17.60 17.51
N ALA A 120 -1.05 -18.91 17.28
CA ALA A 120 -0.86 -19.47 15.93
C ALA A 120 -1.89 -18.94 14.93
N ALA A 121 -3.15 -18.76 15.37
CA ALA A 121 -4.21 -18.21 14.52
C ALA A 121 -3.95 -16.74 14.13
N ASN A 122 -3.53 -15.91 15.08
CA ASN A 122 -3.23 -14.49 14.81
C ASN A 122 -2.00 -14.33 13.93
N ILE A 123 -0.95 -15.10 14.18
CA ILE A 123 0.26 -15.09 13.35
C ILE A 123 -0.09 -15.51 11.92
N ALA A 124 -0.75 -16.66 11.74
CA ALA A 124 -1.08 -17.15 10.42
C ALA A 124 -2.01 -16.19 9.66
N GLY A 125 -3.04 -15.66 10.32
CA GLY A 125 -3.98 -14.73 9.71
C GLY A 125 -3.35 -13.39 9.35
N GLU A 126 -2.52 -12.81 10.22
CA GLU A 126 -1.83 -11.55 9.97
C GLU A 126 -0.85 -11.71 8.81
N LEU A 127 -0.02 -12.76 8.83
CA LEU A 127 0.93 -13.03 7.77
C LEU A 127 0.23 -13.31 6.43
N ALA A 128 -0.88 -14.05 6.42
CA ALA A 128 -1.67 -14.28 5.21
C ALA A 128 -2.25 -12.97 4.66
N PHE A 129 -2.80 -12.11 5.53
CA PHE A 129 -3.27 -10.78 5.15
C PHE A 129 -2.16 -9.94 4.50
N LYS A 130 -0.99 -9.87 5.15
CA LYS A 130 0.15 -9.10 4.62
C LYS A 130 0.65 -9.66 3.29
N ALA A 131 0.74 -10.98 3.16
CA ALA A 131 1.24 -11.66 1.96
C ALA A 131 0.29 -11.60 0.75
N LEU A 132 -1.03 -11.49 0.98
CA LEU A 132 -2.02 -11.66 -0.08
C LEU A 132 -2.82 -10.41 -0.38
N LEU A 133 -3.15 -9.59 0.61
CA LEU A 133 -4.19 -8.57 0.45
C LEU A 133 -3.70 -7.14 0.62
N SER A 134 -2.71 -6.86 1.48
CA SER A 134 -2.29 -5.49 1.78
C SER A 134 -1.95 -4.66 0.52
N GLY A 135 -0.92 -5.06 -0.23
CA GLY A 135 -0.57 -4.46 -1.51
C GLY A 135 -1.60 -4.72 -2.62
N THR A 136 -2.27 -5.88 -2.62
CA THR A 136 -3.32 -6.18 -3.61
C THR A 136 -4.49 -5.20 -3.53
N ALA A 137 -4.79 -4.64 -2.36
CA ALA A 137 -5.83 -3.65 -2.17
C ALA A 137 -5.34 -2.21 -2.35
N GLU A 138 -4.13 -1.89 -1.89
CA GLU A 138 -3.60 -0.53 -1.93
C GLU A 138 -3.03 -0.14 -3.32
N GLU A 139 -2.30 -1.03 -3.98
CA GLU A 139 -1.65 -0.70 -5.26
C GLU A 139 -2.66 -0.37 -6.39
N PRO A 140 -3.81 -1.04 -6.53
CA PRO A 140 -4.83 -0.60 -7.48
C PRO A 140 -5.34 0.82 -7.23
N LEU A 141 -5.40 1.28 -5.97
CA LEU A 141 -5.80 2.64 -5.64
C LEU A 141 -4.72 3.63 -6.04
N PHE A 142 -3.50 3.45 -5.53
CA PHE A 142 -2.45 4.44 -5.70
C PHE A 142 -1.81 4.40 -7.10
N ARG A 143 -1.54 3.21 -7.63
CA ARG A 143 -0.79 3.04 -8.90
C ARG A 143 -1.75 2.84 -10.06
N GLY A 144 -2.81 2.07 -9.83
CA GLY A 144 -3.81 1.83 -10.85
C GLY A 144 -4.71 3.04 -11.12
N LEU A 145 -5.34 3.59 -10.08
CA LEU A 145 -6.35 4.64 -10.24
C LEU A 145 -5.72 6.04 -10.18
N VAL A 146 -5.03 6.35 -9.09
CA VAL A 146 -4.49 7.68 -8.83
C VAL A 146 -3.41 8.07 -9.84
N MET A 147 -2.39 7.24 -10.07
CA MET A 147 -1.36 7.57 -11.07
C MET A 147 -1.93 7.70 -12.49
N VAL A 148 -2.93 6.89 -12.88
CA VAL A 148 -3.56 6.98 -14.21
C VAL A 148 -4.28 8.32 -14.42
N ILE A 149 -4.97 8.82 -13.39
CA ILE A 149 -5.58 10.16 -13.41
C ILE A 149 -4.48 11.23 -13.43
N LEU A 150 -3.44 11.08 -12.61
CA LEU A 150 -2.36 12.06 -12.51
C LEU A 150 -1.50 12.17 -13.77
N TYR A 151 -1.32 11.10 -14.57
CA TYR A 151 -0.62 11.21 -15.85
C TYR A 151 -1.26 12.23 -16.79
N GLN A 152 -2.58 12.39 -16.72
CA GLN A 152 -3.31 13.39 -17.50
C GLN A 152 -3.28 14.77 -16.83
N ALA A 153 -3.32 14.81 -15.50
CA ALA A 153 -3.38 16.06 -14.74
C ALA A 153 -2.03 16.79 -14.66
N ILE A 154 -0.94 16.05 -14.48
CA ILE A 154 0.41 16.58 -14.29
C ILE A 154 1.41 15.75 -15.12
N PRO A 155 1.40 15.87 -16.46
CA PRO A 155 2.28 15.10 -17.31
C PRO A 155 3.76 15.46 -17.10
N GLY A 156 4.65 14.55 -17.51
CA GLY A 156 6.09 14.74 -17.46
C GLY A 156 6.79 13.96 -16.35
N SER A 157 8.11 14.08 -16.34
CA SER A 157 9.01 13.36 -15.44
C SER A 157 10.25 14.19 -15.14
N ARG A 158 10.96 13.80 -14.09
CA ARG A 158 12.31 14.28 -13.80
C ARG A 158 13.25 13.10 -13.61
N SER A 159 14.46 13.25 -14.12
CA SER A 159 15.54 12.29 -13.89
C SER A 159 16.44 12.80 -12.78
N TYR A 160 16.76 11.94 -11.83
CA TYR A 160 17.76 12.18 -10.81
C TYR A 160 18.72 10.99 -10.75
N SER A 161 20.00 11.22 -11.00
CA SER A 161 21.04 10.17 -10.96
C SER A 161 20.70 8.92 -11.80
N GLY A 162 20.09 9.11 -12.97
CA GLY A 162 19.71 8.02 -13.89
C GLY A 162 18.36 7.35 -13.57
N LEU A 163 17.70 7.75 -12.48
CA LEU A 163 16.37 7.28 -12.11
C LEU A 163 15.32 8.29 -12.59
N GLU A 164 14.48 7.89 -13.53
CA GLU A 164 13.36 8.71 -14.00
C GLU A 164 12.12 8.47 -13.13
N ILE A 165 11.58 9.54 -12.56
CA ILE A 165 10.35 9.55 -11.77
C ILE A 165 9.34 10.47 -12.45
N SER A 166 8.16 9.96 -12.79
CA SER A 166 7.08 10.79 -13.32
C SER A 166 6.53 11.73 -12.25
N HIS A 167 6.03 12.91 -12.65
CA HIS A 167 5.33 13.81 -11.71
C HIS A 167 4.13 13.11 -11.06
N ALA A 168 3.42 12.26 -11.82
CA ALA A 168 2.35 11.40 -11.32
C ALA A 168 2.84 10.41 -10.26
N GLY A 169 3.97 9.74 -10.48
CA GLY A 169 4.57 8.81 -9.52
C GLY A 169 5.06 9.49 -8.25
N ALA A 170 5.67 10.67 -8.36
CA ALA A 170 6.08 11.47 -7.21
C ALA A 170 4.87 11.91 -6.38
N ALA A 171 3.84 12.45 -7.03
CA ALA A 171 2.61 12.87 -6.34
C ALA A 171 1.87 11.69 -5.70
N ALA A 172 1.72 10.56 -6.39
CA ALA A 172 1.11 9.36 -5.84
C ALA A 172 1.88 8.80 -4.64
N THR A 173 3.22 8.88 -4.66
CA THR A 173 4.07 8.51 -3.53
C THR A 173 3.84 9.40 -2.30
N LEU A 174 3.72 10.71 -2.51
CA LEU A 174 3.39 11.64 -1.43
C LEU A 174 2.00 11.35 -0.85
N LEU A 175 1.00 11.15 -1.71
CA LEU A 175 -0.35 10.78 -1.27
C LEU A 175 -0.36 9.46 -0.49
N PHE A 176 0.37 8.45 -0.97
CA PHE A 176 0.55 7.17 -0.29
C PHE A 176 1.19 7.35 1.09
N THR A 177 2.23 8.17 1.18
CA THR A 177 2.92 8.46 2.45
C THR A 177 1.98 9.16 3.44
N VAL A 178 1.26 10.18 2.99
CA VAL A 178 0.30 10.92 3.84
C VAL A 178 -0.86 10.03 4.27
N ALA A 179 -1.30 9.08 3.44
CA ALA A 179 -2.35 8.13 3.79
C ALA A 179 -1.97 7.19 4.95
N HIS A 180 -0.68 7.10 5.31
CA HIS A 180 -0.22 6.35 6.49
C HIS A 180 -0.32 7.16 7.79
N ILE A 181 -0.72 8.43 7.73
CA ILE A 181 -1.10 9.19 8.92
C ILE A 181 -2.50 8.73 9.32
N GLY A 182 -2.65 8.22 10.54
CA GLY A 182 -3.94 7.84 11.08
C GLY A 182 -4.79 9.09 11.26
N LEU A 183 -5.93 9.15 10.56
CA LEU A 183 -6.90 10.24 10.67
C LEU A 183 -8.23 9.69 11.15
N VAL A 184 -8.83 10.37 12.13
CA VAL A 184 -10.21 10.11 12.54
C VAL A 184 -11.16 10.51 11.41
N PRO A 185 -12.13 9.65 11.04
CA PRO A 185 -13.09 9.96 9.98
C PRO A 185 -13.79 11.32 10.20
N PHE A 186 -13.83 12.15 9.15
CA PHE A 186 -14.53 13.44 9.08
C PHE A 186 -14.07 14.58 10.02
N THR A 187 -13.21 14.33 11.01
CA THR A 187 -12.68 15.38 11.91
C THR A 187 -11.28 15.85 11.53
N LEU A 188 -10.57 15.09 10.68
CA LEU A 188 -9.16 15.31 10.31
C LEU A 188 -8.20 15.33 11.52
N GLN A 189 -8.65 14.84 12.68
CA GLN A 189 -7.80 14.70 13.85
C GLN A 189 -6.81 13.56 13.63
N ILE A 190 -5.54 13.80 13.94
CA ILE A 190 -4.48 12.79 13.84
C ILE A 190 -4.65 11.81 15.01
N SER A 191 -4.92 10.54 14.70
CA SER A 191 -5.00 9.44 15.67
C SER A 191 -3.67 8.70 15.83
N TRP A 192 -2.83 8.69 14.78
CA TRP A 192 -1.55 7.98 14.78
C TRP A 192 -0.58 8.62 13.79
N ILE A 193 0.70 8.70 14.17
CA ILE A 193 1.79 9.10 13.28
C ILE A 193 3.08 8.39 13.69
N SER A 194 3.78 7.78 12.73
CA SER A 194 5.08 7.14 12.97
C SER A 194 6.09 7.62 11.92
N PRO A 195 7.15 8.35 12.31
CA PRO A 195 8.17 8.82 11.37
C PRO A 195 8.83 7.68 10.59
N VAL A 196 9.09 6.55 11.24
CA VAL A 196 9.68 5.36 10.60
C VAL A 196 8.73 4.80 9.53
N GLN A 197 7.43 4.71 9.84
CA GLN A 197 6.41 4.27 8.89
C GLN A 197 6.29 5.22 7.70
N LEU A 198 6.35 6.54 7.93
CA LEU A 198 6.29 7.53 6.84
C LEU A 198 7.53 7.47 5.94
N ILE A 199 8.72 7.35 6.50
CA ILE A 199 9.95 7.19 5.71
C ILE A 199 9.89 5.90 4.90
N GLN A 200 9.46 4.80 5.50
CA GLN A 200 9.31 3.52 4.82
C GLN A 200 8.27 3.61 3.69
N ALA A 201 7.08 4.16 3.97
CA ALA A 201 6.02 4.33 2.98
C ALA A 201 6.48 5.20 1.81
N PHE A 202 7.25 6.25 2.09
CA PHE A 202 7.84 7.11 1.05
C PHE A 202 8.84 6.36 0.18
N VAL A 203 9.83 5.68 0.77
CA VAL A 203 10.87 4.94 0.03
C VAL A 203 10.27 3.81 -0.80
N LEU A 204 9.39 3.00 -0.20
CA LEU A 204 8.69 1.94 -0.90
C LEU A 204 7.75 2.51 -1.97
N GLY A 205 7.10 3.64 -1.67
CA GLY A 205 6.21 4.31 -2.60
C GLY A 205 6.91 4.77 -3.88
N ILE A 206 8.14 5.30 -3.76
CA ILE A 206 9.00 5.62 -4.91
C ILE A 206 9.24 4.36 -5.76
N PHE A 207 9.64 3.26 -5.13
CA PHE A 207 9.91 2.01 -5.85
C PHE A 207 8.65 1.50 -6.57
N TYR A 208 7.49 1.47 -5.92
CA TYR A 208 6.24 1.02 -6.53
C TYR A 208 5.82 1.91 -7.70
N ALA A 209 5.98 3.23 -7.56
CA ALA A 209 5.68 4.18 -8.62
C ALA A 209 6.61 3.95 -9.84
N ILE A 210 7.91 3.76 -9.63
CA ILE A 210 8.88 3.49 -10.70
C ILE A 210 8.59 2.14 -11.36
N ALA A 211 8.32 1.10 -10.58
CA ALA A 211 8.00 -0.22 -11.09
C ALA A 211 6.76 -0.17 -11.98
N PHE A 212 5.71 0.54 -11.53
CA PHE A 212 4.52 0.77 -12.32
C PHE A 212 4.80 1.62 -13.56
N ASP A 213 5.59 2.70 -13.46
CA ASP A 213 5.92 3.57 -14.59
C ASP A 213 6.60 2.83 -15.72
N GLN A 214 7.58 1.99 -15.35
CA GLN A 214 8.41 1.29 -16.32
C GLN A 214 7.69 0.12 -16.98
N THR A 215 6.72 -0.50 -16.31
CA THR A 215 6.04 -1.73 -16.74
C THR A 215 4.61 -1.51 -17.21
N LYS A 216 3.94 -0.48 -16.67
CA LYS A 216 2.50 -0.23 -16.74
C LYS A 216 1.66 -1.43 -16.29
N SER A 217 2.19 -2.16 -15.30
CA SER A 217 1.59 -3.35 -14.69
C SER A 217 1.64 -3.22 -13.16
N LEU A 218 0.56 -3.65 -12.51
CA LEU A 218 0.47 -3.77 -11.05
C LEU A 218 1.19 -5.01 -10.50
N PHE A 219 1.65 -5.92 -11.36
CA PHE A 219 2.25 -7.19 -10.94
C PHE A 219 3.41 -6.99 -9.95
N THR A 220 4.40 -6.18 -10.31
CA THR A 220 5.56 -5.93 -9.44
C THR A 220 5.20 -5.11 -8.21
N PRO A 221 4.49 -3.96 -8.32
CA PRO A 221 4.06 -3.20 -7.14
C PRO A 221 3.31 -4.06 -6.11
N ILE A 222 2.32 -4.86 -6.53
CA ILE A 222 1.52 -5.70 -5.62
C ILE A 222 2.41 -6.71 -4.90
N LEU A 223 3.21 -7.47 -5.64
CA LEU A 223 4.02 -8.54 -5.05
C LEU A 223 5.13 -7.98 -4.16
N ALA A 224 5.77 -6.88 -4.56
CA ALA A 224 6.79 -6.22 -3.76
C ALA A 224 6.20 -5.63 -2.47
N HIS A 225 5.01 -5.04 -2.54
CA HIS A 225 4.32 -4.50 -1.37
C HIS A 225 3.89 -5.61 -0.41
N ASN A 226 3.19 -6.63 -0.90
CA ASN A 226 2.83 -7.77 -0.08
C ASN A 226 4.04 -8.42 0.60
N PHE A 227 5.13 -8.60 -0.16
CA PHE A 227 6.36 -9.16 0.39
C PHE A 227 6.97 -8.27 1.46
N ALA A 228 7.06 -6.95 1.24
CA ALA A 228 7.64 -6.03 2.21
C ALA A 228 6.89 -6.06 3.54
N ASN A 229 5.55 -6.02 3.47
CA ASN A 229 4.67 -6.09 4.62
C ASN A 229 4.79 -7.44 5.33
N PHE A 230 4.72 -8.55 4.59
CA PHE A 230 4.87 -9.90 5.15
C PHE A 230 6.22 -10.06 5.84
N PHE A 231 7.30 -9.70 5.17
CA PHE A 231 8.67 -9.96 5.64
C PHE A 231 8.99 -9.14 6.88
N LEU A 232 8.60 -7.85 6.89
CA LEU A 232 8.78 -6.97 8.05
C LEU A 232 7.97 -7.46 9.27
N THR A 233 6.71 -7.86 9.06
CA THR A 233 5.88 -8.41 10.13
C THR A 233 6.43 -9.73 10.66
N ALA A 234 6.84 -10.65 9.77
CA ALA A 234 7.37 -11.94 10.16
C ALA A 234 8.66 -11.83 10.98
N ILE A 235 9.62 -11.00 10.56
CA ILE A 235 10.88 -10.82 11.30
C ILE A 235 10.64 -10.16 12.66
N GLY A 236 9.70 -9.22 12.75
CA GLY A 236 9.29 -8.62 14.02
C GLY A 236 8.68 -9.65 14.98
N MET A 237 7.80 -10.52 14.48
CA MET A 237 7.19 -11.59 15.28
C MET A 237 8.25 -12.58 15.78
N VAL A 238 9.21 -12.94 14.91
CA VAL A 238 10.36 -13.78 15.30
C VAL A 238 11.16 -13.11 16.41
N TRP A 239 11.48 -11.82 16.28
CA TRP A 239 12.21 -11.09 17.32
C TRP A 239 11.48 -11.13 18.66
N SER A 240 10.15 -10.92 18.69
CA SER A 240 9.36 -11.00 19.94
C SER A 240 9.35 -12.37 20.63
N PHE A 241 9.78 -13.45 19.97
CA PHE A 241 9.95 -14.76 20.62
C PHE A 241 11.33 -14.94 21.28
N TYR A 242 12.31 -14.09 20.97
CA TYR A 242 13.70 -14.23 21.41
C TYR A 242 14.28 -13.02 22.16
N GLY A 243 13.63 -11.86 22.10
CA GLY A 243 14.00 -10.63 22.81
C GLY A 243 13.07 -10.34 23.97
#